data_AF-A0A1A3QM62-F1
#
_entry.id   AF-A0A1A3QM62-F1
#
_cell.length_a   1.000
_cell.length_b   1.000
_cell.length_c   1.000
_cell.angle_alpha   90.00
_cell.angle_beta   90.00
_cell.angle_gamma   90.00
#
_symmetry.space_group_name_H-M   'P 1'
#
loop_
_entity.id
_entity.type
_entity.pdbx_description
1 polymer ?
#
loop_
_entity_poly.entity_id
_entity_poly.type
_entity_poly.pdbx_seq_one_letter_code
_entity_poly.pdbx_strand_id
1 'polypeptide(L)'
;MTAAVVAVTVCTGLIAVASEPDPAPGRSAAGPAPDSPSVSIAPSQAPPAPIVPLEALPRLLLDAGIVNSIEGATDIRAIPDPHADSPFSELSSDRPDCEGIQHPALTEALRGSGYLGVQTQFLRGDGHLVSQAVVDYPSAESATKFAAQQAESWGKCDGKPLTLTTPAEGSVTFTVGTVTNRDGMLSVVFTQEGARGWACQRALTARNNVVIDTRSCGFNRTDQAVTEAARMADRVSAQ
;
A
#
# COMPACT_ATOMS: atom_id res chain seq x y z
N MET A 1 28.36 11.81 44.47
CA MET A 1 29.57 12.46 43.95
C MET A 1 29.12 13.62 43.08
N THR A 2 29.56 14.81 43.44
CA THR A 2 29.08 16.12 42.96
C THR A 2 30.17 16.72 42.07
N ALA A 3 29.81 17.25 40.89
CA ALA A 3 30.42 18.40 40.19
C ALA A 3 29.75 18.50 38.79
N ALA A 4 29.03 19.57 38.37
CA ALA A 4 29.41 20.98 38.17
C ALA A 4 30.51 21.12 37.07
N VAL A 5 30.49 22.01 36.06
CA VAL A 5 29.72 23.23 35.76
C VAL A 5 30.10 23.72 34.31
N VAL A 6 29.10 24.23 33.58
CA VAL A 6 29.02 25.44 32.70
C VAL A 6 30.08 25.76 31.63
N ALA A 7 29.59 26.10 30.42
CA ALA A 7 30.03 27.29 29.68
C ALA A 7 28.90 27.86 28.79
N VAL A 8 28.59 29.13 29.02
CA VAL A 8 27.62 29.99 28.32
C VAL A 8 28.30 30.67 27.13
N THR A 9 27.56 30.99 26.06
CA THR A 9 27.91 32.14 25.21
C THR A 9 26.65 32.82 24.68
N VAL A 10 26.53 34.11 25.02
CA VAL A 10 25.52 35.08 24.58
C VAL A 10 26.20 36.04 23.59
N CYS A 11 25.52 36.39 22.49
CA CYS A 11 25.82 37.60 21.73
C CYS A 11 24.52 38.38 21.44
N THR A 12 24.37 39.49 22.17
CA THR A 12 23.66 40.74 21.84
C THR A 12 24.09 41.29 20.46
N GLY A 13 23.38 42.14 19.70
CA GLY A 13 22.19 43.00 19.80
C GLY A 13 22.11 43.76 18.45
N LEU A 14 20.99 44.36 18.02
CA LEU A 14 20.68 45.79 18.18
C LEU A 14 19.35 46.10 17.46
N ILE A 15 18.55 46.99 18.07
CA ILE A 15 17.31 47.59 17.54
C ILE A 15 17.64 49.04 17.13
N ALA A 16 17.06 49.54 16.03
CA ALA A 16 16.76 50.97 15.87
C ALA A 16 15.53 51.16 14.96
N VAL A 17 14.65 52.09 15.36
CA VAL A 17 13.37 52.46 14.74
C VAL A 17 13.35 53.96 14.43
N ALA A 18 12.67 54.30 13.32
CA ALA A 18 12.02 55.57 12.91
C ALA A 18 12.86 56.77 12.39
N SER A 19 12.50 57.28 11.19
CA SER A 19 11.79 58.57 10.94
C SER A 19 11.97 59.10 9.48
N GLU A 20 10.91 59.57 8.83
CA GLU A 20 10.84 60.48 7.63
C GLU A 20 10.60 61.96 8.08
N PRO A 21 10.51 63.07 7.27
CA PRO A 21 10.40 63.26 5.78
C PRO A 21 11.11 64.50 5.09
N ASP A 22 10.94 64.59 3.75
CA ASP A 22 10.85 65.75 2.77
C ASP A 22 12.07 66.65 2.35
N PRO A 23 12.06 67.38 1.17
CA PRO A 23 11.15 67.41 -0.02
C PRO A 23 11.85 67.33 -1.43
N ALA A 24 11.01 67.32 -2.51
CA ALA A 24 11.34 67.24 -3.96
C ALA A 24 12.06 68.48 -4.58
N PRO A 25 12.57 68.46 -5.85
CA PRO A 25 11.72 68.52 -7.06
C PRO A 25 12.29 67.84 -8.36
N GLY A 26 11.43 67.60 -9.36
CA GLY A 26 11.87 67.49 -10.76
C GLY A 26 11.06 66.56 -11.68
N ARG A 27 10.36 67.17 -12.64
CA ARG A 27 9.58 66.56 -13.73
C ARG A 27 10.39 65.57 -14.60
N SER A 28 9.74 64.48 -15.02
CA SER A 28 9.52 64.21 -16.45
C SER A 28 8.52 63.07 -16.64
N ALA A 29 7.46 63.34 -17.41
CA ALA A 29 6.45 62.37 -17.79
C ALA A 29 7.04 61.38 -18.80
N ALA A 30 6.97 60.09 -18.49
CA ALA A 30 7.16 59.00 -19.44
C ALA A 30 5.80 58.33 -19.64
N GLY A 31 5.34 58.23 -20.90
CA GLY A 31 4.03 57.70 -21.26
C GLY A 31 3.88 56.19 -20.96
N PRO A 32 2.65 55.67 -20.96
CA PRO A 32 2.40 54.27 -20.70
C PRO A 32 2.92 53.41 -21.87
N ALA A 33 3.74 52.41 -21.55
CA ALA A 33 4.06 51.33 -22.48
C ALA A 33 2.84 50.40 -22.63
N PRO A 34 2.57 49.84 -23.82
CA PRO A 34 1.45 48.92 -24.00
C PRO A 34 1.74 47.59 -23.29
N ASP A 35 0.81 47.16 -22.43
CA ASP A 35 0.79 45.83 -21.83
C ASP A 35 0.79 44.77 -22.93
N SER A 36 1.87 44.01 -23.01
CA SER A 36 1.92 42.79 -23.80
C SER A 36 1.18 41.69 -23.04
N PRO A 37 0.17 41.02 -23.64
CA PRO A 37 -0.50 39.92 -22.97
C PRO A 37 0.47 38.74 -22.86
N SER A 38 0.92 38.43 -21.64
CA SER A 38 1.55 37.15 -21.33
C SER A 38 0.50 36.06 -21.49
N VAL A 39 0.58 35.32 -22.58
CA VAL A 39 -0.17 34.08 -22.77
C VAL A 39 0.38 33.06 -21.78
N SER A 40 -0.35 32.83 -20.70
CA SER A 40 -0.10 31.74 -19.76
C SER A 40 -0.40 30.42 -20.47
N ILE A 41 0.62 29.74 -20.98
CA ILE A 41 0.49 28.38 -21.51
C ILE A 41 0.26 27.46 -20.31
N ALA A 42 -1.00 27.05 -20.11
CA ALA A 42 -1.32 26.00 -19.14
C ALA A 42 -0.55 24.72 -19.51
N PRO A 43 0.05 24.00 -18.54
CA PRO A 43 0.73 22.75 -18.85
C PRO A 43 -0.28 21.77 -19.43
N SER A 44 0.01 21.29 -20.64
CA SER A 44 -0.74 20.21 -21.28
C SER A 44 -0.59 18.96 -20.42
N GLN A 45 -1.67 18.56 -19.73
CA GLN A 45 -1.71 17.28 -19.02
C GLN A 45 -1.55 16.16 -20.05
N ALA A 46 -0.59 15.28 -19.81
CA ALA A 46 -0.46 14.04 -20.57
C ALA A 46 -1.80 13.26 -20.52
N PRO A 47 -2.21 12.59 -21.60
CA PRO A 47 -3.38 11.73 -21.59
C PRO A 47 -3.32 10.74 -20.42
N PRO A 48 -4.45 10.44 -19.76
CA PRO A 48 -4.49 9.40 -18.74
C PRO A 48 -3.93 8.08 -19.29
N ALA A 49 -3.15 7.36 -18.48
CA ALA A 49 -2.69 6.03 -18.85
C ALA A 49 -3.90 5.13 -19.20
N PRO A 50 -3.80 4.26 -20.23
CA PRO A 50 -4.85 3.30 -20.52
C PRO A 50 -5.16 2.44 -19.30
N ILE A 51 -6.42 2.10 -19.08
CA ILE A 51 -6.82 1.16 -18.01
C ILE A 51 -6.37 -0.26 -18.35
N VAL A 52 -6.04 -1.03 -17.33
CA VAL A 52 -5.80 -2.47 -17.47
C VAL A 52 -7.14 -3.16 -17.73
N PRO A 53 -7.26 -3.98 -18.78
CA PRO A 53 -8.51 -4.68 -19.06
C PRO A 53 -8.61 -5.99 -18.25
N LEU A 54 -9.83 -6.45 -17.99
CA LEU A 54 -10.10 -7.62 -17.14
C LEU A 54 -9.38 -8.89 -17.61
N GLU A 55 -9.26 -9.11 -18.92
CA GLU A 55 -8.58 -10.28 -19.49
C GLU A 55 -7.06 -10.26 -19.27
N ALA A 56 -6.48 -9.14 -18.85
CA ALA A 56 -5.06 -9.04 -18.53
C ALA A 56 -4.73 -9.51 -17.12
N LEU A 57 -5.71 -9.57 -16.20
CA LEU A 57 -5.48 -9.90 -14.78
C LEU A 57 -4.66 -11.18 -14.54
N PRO A 58 -4.89 -12.31 -15.23
CA PRO A 58 -4.09 -13.53 -15.02
C PRO A 58 -2.59 -13.34 -15.26
N ARG A 59 -2.19 -12.45 -16.18
CA ARG A 59 -0.79 -12.21 -16.51
C ARG A 59 -0.07 -11.34 -15.47
N LEU A 60 -0.82 -10.68 -14.58
CA LEU A 60 -0.26 -9.84 -13.53
C LEU A 60 0.25 -10.65 -12.33
N LEU A 61 -0.30 -11.84 -12.10
CA LEU A 61 0.11 -12.74 -11.03
C LEU A 61 1.49 -13.34 -11.30
N LEU A 62 2.29 -13.52 -10.25
CA LEU A 62 3.62 -14.10 -10.40
C LEU A 62 3.52 -15.59 -10.70
N ASP A 63 4.50 -16.12 -11.43
CA ASP A 63 4.64 -17.56 -11.60
C ASP A 63 5.43 -18.17 -10.42
N ALA A 64 5.34 -19.49 -10.29
CA ALA A 64 6.02 -20.23 -9.23
C ALA A 64 7.54 -20.03 -9.23
N GLY A 65 8.19 -19.80 -10.38
CA GLY A 65 9.63 -19.58 -10.45
C GLY A 65 10.05 -18.30 -9.75
N ILE A 66 9.32 -17.21 -10.03
CA ILE A 66 9.53 -15.91 -9.36
C ILE A 66 9.21 -16.01 -7.88
N VAL A 67 8.09 -16.66 -7.51
CA VAL A 67 7.71 -16.84 -6.09
C VAL A 67 8.77 -17.65 -5.33
N ASN A 68 9.28 -18.75 -5.90
CA ASN A 68 10.39 -19.52 -5.31
C ASN A 68 11.62 -18.64 -5.05
N SER A 69 11.98 -17.77 -6.00
CA SER A 69 13.11 -16.86 -5.83
C SER A 69 12.90 -15.85 -4.71
N ILE A 70 11.68 -15.34 -4.51
CA ILE A 70 11.35 -14.39 -3.44
C ILE A 70 11.32 -15.10 -2.08
N GLU A 71 10.75 -16.30 -2.05
CA GLU A 71 10.59 -17.11 -0.85
C GLU A 71 11.87 -17.79 -0.38
N GLY A 72 12.90 -17.87 -1.22
CA GLY A 72 14.10 -18.65 -0.96
C GLY A 72 13.85 -20.16 -1.01
N ALA A 73 12.88 -20.59 -1.81
CA ALA A 73 12.43 -21.96 -1.94
C ALA A 73 12.71 -22.51 -3.36
N THR A 74 12.45 -23.80 -3.57
CA THR A 74 12.57 -24.43 -4.90
C THR A 74 11.39 -25.33 -5.28
N ASP A 75 10.53 -25.63 -4.31
CA ASP A 75 9.44 -26.60 -4.41
C ASP A 75 8.05 -25.95 -4.37
N ILE A 76 7.96 -24.61 -4.31
CA ILE A 76 6.67 -23.91 -4.39
C ILE A 76 6.05 -24.13 -5.77
N ARG A 77 4.78 -24.56 -5.81
CA ARG A 77 4.01 -24.76 -7.03
C ARG A 77 2.64 -24.11 -6.90
N ALA A 78 2.09 -23.64 -8.01
CA ALA A 78 0.71 -23.19 -8.06
C ALA A 78 -0.25 -24.37 -7.82
N ILE A 79 -1.27 -24.14 -7.01
CA ILE A 79 -2.37 -25.08 -6.77
C ILE A 79 -3.48 -24.73 -7.77
N PRO A 80 -3.99 -25.70 -8.55
CA PRO A 80 -5.16 -25.46 -9.39
C PRO A 80 -6.35 -25.02 -8.54
N ASP A 81 -6.95 -23.89 -8.90
CA ASP A 81 -8.13 -23.34 -8.25
C ASP A 81 -9.23 -23.11 -9.31
N PRO A 82 -10.36 -23.85 -9.25
CA PRO A 82 -11.46 -23.65 -10.18
C PRO A 82 -12.24 -22.35 -9.94
N HIS A 83 -11.97 -21.64 -8.84
CA HIS A 83 -12.62 -20.38 -8.46
C HIS A 83 -11.65 -19.19 -8.51
N ALA A 84 -10.59 -19.30 -9.31
CA ALA A 84 -9.55 -18.28 -9.39
C ALA A 84 -10.02 -16.92 -9.91
N ASP A 85 -11.22 -16.83 -10.51
CA ASP A 85 -11.87 -15.61 -10.98
C ASP A 85 -12.83 -14.98 -9.95
N SER A 86 -12.88 -15.55 -8.74
CA SER A 86 -13.80 -15.16 -7.67
C SER A 86 -13.05 -14.72 -6.40
N PRO A 87 -13.62 -13.78 -5.62
CA PRO A 87 -13.10 -13.46 -4.28
C PRO A 87 -13.05 -14.69 -3.36
N PHE A 88 -12.10 -14.67 -2.43
CA PHE A 88 -11.94 -15.74 -1.45
C PHE A 88 -13.00 -15.64 -0.35
N SER A 89 -13.72 -16.72 -0.06
CA SER A 89 -14.86 -16.73 0.88
C SER A 89 -14.79 -17.78 1.99
N GLU A 90 -13.71 -18.57 2.07
CA GLU A 90 -13.62 -19.71 2.99
C GLU A 90 -13.01 -19.37 4.36
N LEU A 91 -13.08 -18.10 4.76
CA LEU A 91 -12.46 -17.60 5.97
C LEU A 91 -13.33 -16.55 6.65
N SER A 92 -13.44 -16.66 7.97
CA SER A 92 -14.15 -15.72 8.84
C SER A 92 -13.31 -15.38 10.06
N SER A 93 -13.73 -14.36 10.81
CA SER A 93 -13.02 -13.93 12.02
C SER A 93 -13.95 -13.34 13.07
N ASP A 94 -13.45 -13.31 14.31
CA ASP A 94 -14.00 -12.57 15.44
C ASP A 94 -13.85 -11.04 15.34
N ARG A 95 -13.09 -10.55 14.35
CA ARG A 95 -12.80 -9.13 14.10
C ARG A 95 -13.18 -8.72 12.69
N PRO A 96 -14.46 -8.39 12.44
CA PRO A 96 -14.89 -7.94 11.11
C PRO A 96 -14.19 -6.64 10.67
N ASP A 97 -13.75 -5.81 11.61
CA ASP A 97 -12.97 -4.60 11.33
C ASP A 97 -11.54 -4.87 10.81
N CYS A 98 -11.09 -6.13 10.87
CA CYS A 98 -9.75 -6.60 10.45
C CYS A 98 -9.78 -7.57 9.25
N GLU A 99 -10.91 -7.69 8.56
CA GLU A 99 -11.12 -8.64 7.45
C GLU A 99 -10.06 -8.59 6.37
N GLY A 100 -9.62 -7.40 5.98
CA GLY A 100 -8.60 -7.25 4.94
C GLY A 100 -7.22 -7.84 5.30
N ILE A 101 -6.91 -8.00 6.59
CA ILE A 101 -5.63 -8.58 7.04
C ILE A 101 -5.61 -10.10 6.81
N GLN A 102 -6.76 -10.76 6.83
CA GLN A 102 -6.82 -12.22 6.93
C GLN A 102 -6.29 -12.92 5.67
N HIS A 103 -6.74 -12.45 4.50
CA HIS A 103 -6.47 -13.10 3.23
C HIS A 103 -6.61 -12.14 2.03
N PRO A 104 -5.83 -12.33 0.94
CA PRO A 104 -6.03 -11.58 -0.29
C PRO A 104 -7.45 -11.72 -0.84
N ALA A 105 -8.00 -10.62 -1.36
CA ALA A 105 -9.29 -10.57 -2.04
C ALA A 105 -10.42 -11.27 -1.27
N LEU A 106 -10.46 -11.10 0.06
CA LEU A 106 -11.53 -11.65 0.88
C LEU A 106 -12.87 -11.01 0.50
N THR A 107 -13.91 -11.82 0.31
CA THR A 107 -15.25 -11.38 -0.08
C THR A 107 -15.78 -10.26 0.80
N GLU A 108 -15.61 -10.38 2.13
CA GLU A 108 -16.12 -9.38 3.07
C GLU A 108 -15.38 -8.04 2.95
N ALA A 109 -14.06 -8.07 2.77
CA ALA A 109 -13.27 -6.86 2.54
C ALA A 109 -13.62 -6.17 1.20
N LEU A 110 -13.98 -6.94 0.17
CA LEU A 110 -14.36 -6.42 -1.15
C LEU A 110 -15.82 -5.98 -1.25
N ARG A 111 -16.67 -6.36 -0.29
CA ARG A 111 -18.12 -6.11 -0.33
C ARG A 111 -18.42 -4.62 -0.46
N GLY A 112 -19.15 -4.25 -1.51
CA GLY A 112 -19.53 -2.86 -1.76
C GLY A 112 -18.39 -1.94 -2.20
N SER A 113 -17.19 -2.47 -2.48
CA SER A 113 -16.07 -1.66 -2.97
C SER A 113 -16.22 -1.18 -4.42
N GLY A 114 -17.07 -1.84 -5.21
CA GLY A 114 -17.28 -1.53 -6.62
C GLY A 114 -16.25 -2.14 -7.57
N TYR A 115 -15.53 -3.18 -7.14
CA TYR A 115 -14.66 -3.95 -8.04
C TYR A 115 -15.44 -4.58 -9.20
N LEU A 116 -14.77 -4.77 -10.33
CA LEU A 116 -15.37 -5.34 -11.56
C LEU A 116 -14.99 -6.81 -11.76
N GLY A 117 -13.80 -7.21 -11.32
CA GLY A 117 -13.32 -8.57 -11.40
C GLY A 117 -12.15 -8.82 -10.47
N VAL A 118 -11.86 -10.10 -10.24
CA VAL A 118 -10.74 -10.56 -9.42
C VAL A 118 -10.03 -11.67 -10.19
N GLN A 119 -8.73 -11.75 -10.00
CA GLN A 119 -7.98 -12.95 -10.32
C GLN A 119 -7.08 -13.31 -9.13
N THR A 120 -7.21 -14.54 -8.63
CA THR A 120 -6.44 -15.07 -7.51
C THR A 120 -5.49 -16.18 -7.97
N GLN A 121 -4.49 -16.47 -7.14
CA GLN A 121 -3.61 -17.63 -7.26
C GLN A 121 -3.14 -18.07 -5.89
N PHE A 122 -3.10 -19.39 -5.68
CA PHE A 122 -2.55 -20.03 -4.50
C PHE A 122 -1.31 -20.82 -4.89
N LEU A 123 -0.22 -20.65 -4.15
CA LEU A 123 0.98 -21.45 -4.30
C LEU A 123 1.39 -22.05 -2.95
N ARG A 124 1.95 -23.25 -3.01
CA ARG A 124 2.39 -23.99 -1.83
C ARG A 124 3.69 -24.75 -2.09
N GLY A 125 4.53 -24.77 -1.06
CA GLY A 125 5.72 -25.62 -0.93
C GLY A 125 5.89 -26.05 0.52
N ASP A 126 6.95 -26.78 0.83
CA ASP A 126 7.26 -27.18 2.19
C ASP A 126 7.53 -25.95 3.08
N GLY A 127 6.68 -25.71 4.06
CA GLY A 127 6.79 -24.54 4.95
C GLY A 127 6.46 -23.18 4.30
N HIS A 128 5.86 -23.16 3.11
CA HIS A 128 5.46 -21.92 2.41
C HIS A 128 4.02 -21.99 1.92
N LEU A 129 3.21 -20.98 2.25
CA LEU A 129 1.89 -20.75 1.68
C LEU A 129 1.85 -19.32 1.11
N VAL A 130 1.60 -19.18 -0.19
CA VAL A 130 1.54 -17.89 -0.87
C VAL A 130 0.18 -17.75 -1.54
N SER A 131 -0.44 -16.58 -1.38
CA SER A 131 -1.70 -16.22 -2.00
C SER A 131 -1.54 -14.85 -2.64
N GLN A 132 -1.91 -14.74 -3.91
CA GLN A 132 -1.85 -13.51 -4.68
C GLN A 132 -3.22 -13.20 -5.25
N ALA A 133 -3.56 -11.93 -5.31
CA ALA A 133 -4.73 -11.46 -6.01
C ALA A 133 -4.46 -10.13 -6.71
N VAL A 134 -5.15 -9.95 -7.83
CA VAL A 134 -5.35 -8.65 -8.47
C VAL A 134 -6.84 -8.39 -8.58
N VAL A 135 -7.25 -7.17 -8.23
CA VAL A 135 -8.65 -6.75 -8.19
C VAL A 135 -8.81 -5.55 -9.10
N ASP A 136 -9.67 -5.68 -10.10
CA ASP A 136 -9.94 -4.64 -11.10
C ASP A 136 -11.02 -3.68 -10.63
N TYR A 137 -10.81 -2.40 -10.89
CA TYR A 137 -11.75 -1.32 -10.61
C TYR A 137 -12.06 -0.50 -11.87
N PRO A 138 -13.16 0.29 -11.87
CA PRO A 138 -13.51 1.13 -13.01
C PRO A 138 -12.50 2.25 -13.31
N SER A 139 -11.66 2.63 -12.33
CA SER A 139 -10.68 3.71 -12.47
C SER A 139 -9.53 3.58 -11.47
N ALA A 140 -8.43 4.27 -11.75
CA ALA A 140 -7.30 4.36 -10.83
C ALA A 140 -7.65 5.02 -9.50
N GLU A 141 -8.57 5.99 -9.52
CA GLU A 141 -9.09 6.63 -8.32
C GLU A 141 -9.85 5.62 -7.45
N SER A 142 -10.64 4.74 -8.06
CA SER A 142 -11.42 3.73 -7.34
C SER A 142 -10.52 2.68 -6.68
N ALA A 143 -9.48 2.21 -7.38
CA ALA A 143 -8.47 1.32 -6.83
C ALA A 143 -7.70 1.98 -5.66
N THR A 144 -7.27 3.23 -5.85
CA THR A 144 -6.57 4.00 -4.81
C THR A 144 -7.45 4.23 -3.58
N LYS A 145 -8.72 4.55 -3.78
CA LYS A 145 -9.71 4.71 -2.71
C LYS A 145 -9.86 3.42 -1.90
N PHE A 146 -9.97 2.27 -2.56
CA PHE A 146 -10.03 0.99 -1.86
C PHE A 146 -8.76 0.73 -1.03
N ALA A 147 -7.57 0.95 -1.61
CA ALA A 147 -6.32 0.77 -0.89
C ALA A 147 -6.21 1.69 0.35
N ALA A 148 -6.70 2.93 0.26
CA ALA A 148 -6.78 3.85 1.39
C ALA A 148 -7.75 3.35 2.49
N GLN A 149 -8.92 2.82 2.11
CA GLN A 149 -9.87 2.21 3.04
C GLN A 149 -9.27 0.99 3.76
N GLN A 150 -8.50 0.17 3.05
CA GLN A 150 -7.77 -0.94 3.66
C GLN A 150 -6.72 -0.45 4.66
N ALA A 151 -5.98 0.62 4.34
CA ALA A 151 -5.01 1.20 5.27
C ALA A 151 -5.68 1.70 6.58
N GLU A 152 -6.84 2.35 6.48
CA GLU A 152 -7.62 2.78 7.64
C GLU A 152 -8.17 1.59 8.46
N SER A 153 -8.66 0.54 7.80
CA SER A 153 -9.17 -0.67 8.46
C SER A 153 -8.04 -1.42 9.17
N TRP A 154 -6.94 -1.69 8.47
CA TRP A 154 -5.83 -2.47 9.02
C TRP A 154 -5.20 -1.76 10.21
N GLY A 155 -5.02 -0.44 10.16
CA GLY A 155 -4.45 0.34 11.26
C GLY A 155 -5.24 0.24 12.58
N LYS A 156 -6.52 -0.15 12.53
CA LYS A 156 -7.31 -0.41 13.75
C LYS A 156 -6.94 -1.72 14.44
N CYS A 157 -6.18 -2.59 13.77
CA CYS A 157 -5.88 -3.96 14.20
C CYS A 157 -4.50 -4.08 14.86
N ASP A 158 -3.71 -3.01 14.91
CA ASP A 158 -2.37 -3.00 15.49
C ASP A 158 -2.33 -3.60 16.90
N GLY A 159 -1.45 -4.57 17.10
CA GLY A 159 -1.21 -5.22 18.40
C GLY A 159 -2.38 -6.05 18.93
N LYS A 160 -3.46 -6.23 18.17
CA LYS A 160 -4.65 -6.97 18.60
C LYS A 160 -4.56 -8.44 18.20
N PRO A 161 -5.20 -9.34 18.97
CA PRO A 161 -5.45 -10.69 18.51
C PRO A 161 -6.48 -10.67 17.37
N LEU A 162 -6.30 -11.60 16.45
CA LEU A 162 -7.14 -11.86 15.29
C LEU A 162 -7.34 -13.37 15.19
N THR A 163 -8.56 -13.84 15.48
CA THR A 163 -8.90 -15.25 15.36
C THR A 163 -9.48 -15.50 13.97
N LEU A 164 -8.85 -16.41 13.23
CA LEU A 164 -9.31 -16.84 11.91
C LEU A 164 -9.95 -18.21 12.03
N THR A 165 -11.10 -18.40 11.39
CA THR A 165 -11.84 -19.65 11.43
C THR A 165 -12.13 -20.12 10.00
N THR A 166 -11.71 -21.35 9.69
CA THR A 166 -12.15 -22.07 8.50
C THR A 166 -13.08 -23.21 8.90
N PRO A 167 -14.06 -23.58 8.05
CA PRO A 167 -14.94 -24.73 8.32
C PRO A 167 -14.17 -26.05 8.45
N ALA A 168 -13.04 -26.19 7.74
CA ALA A 168 -12.28 -27.43 7.65
C ALA A 168 -11.25 -27.60 8.78
N GLU A 169 -10.58 -26.53 9.20
CA GLU A 169 -9.42 -26.60 10.11
C GLU A 169 -9.73 -26.06 11.52
N GLY A 170 -10.89 -25.43 11.72
CA GLY A 170 -11.27 -24.81 12.97
C GLY A 170 -10.68 -23.40 13.12
N SER A 171 -10.42 -22.99 14.37
CA SER A 171 -9.99 -21.62 14.68
C SER A 171 -8.52 -21.55 15.08
N VAL A 172 -7.82 -20.53 14.59
CA VAL A 172 -6.43 -20.21 14.91
C VAL A 172 -6.30 -18.73 15.22
N THR A 173 -5.59 -18.40 16.31
CA THR A 173 -5.39 -17.00 16.73
C THR A 173 -4.01 -16.51 16.29
N PHE A 174 -3.99 -15.30 15.74
CA PHE A 174 -2.78 -14.57 15.38
C PHE A 174 -2.70 -13.28 16.19
N THR A 175 -1.49 -12.86 16.54
CA THR A 175 -1.21 -11.50 16.99
C THR A 175 -0.84 -10.64 15.78
N VAL A 176 -1.59 -9.56 15.55
CA VAL A 176 -1.31 -8.59 14.47
C VAL A 176 -0.18 -7.67 14.91
N GLY A 177 0.87 -7.57 14.08
CA GLY A 177 1.98 -6.65 14.29
C GLY A 177 1.60 -5.20 13.94
N THR A 178 2.61 -4.34 13.82
CA THR A 178 2.38 -2.97 13.37
C THR A 178 2.08 -2.92 11.88
N VAL A 179 0.97 -2.32 11.53
CA VAL A 179 0.59 -1.99 10.15
C VAL A 179 1.41 -0.79 9.71
N THR A 180 1.98 -0.88 8.52
CA THR A 180 2.76 0.21 7.93
C THR A 180 2.26 0.50 6.53
N ASN A 181 2.27 1.77 6.14
CA ASN A 181 2.05 2.19 4.78
C ASN A 181 3.21 3.07 4.35
N ARG A 182 4.05 2.57 3.43
CA ARG A 182 5.23 3.27 2.92
C ARG A 182 5.05 3.46 1.42
N ASP A 183 4.98 4.70 0.97
CA ASP A 183 4.84 5.05 -0.45
C ASP A 183 3.67 4.32 -1.15
N GLY A 184 2.55 4.15 -0.45
CA GLY A 184 1.36 3.45 -0.94
C GLY A 184 1.45 1.91 -0.91
N MET A 185 2.50 1.35 -0.31
CA MET A 185 2.60 -0.07 0.02
C MET A 185 2.15 -0.30 1.47
N LEU A 186 0.91 -0.75 1.64
CA LEU A 186 0.36 -1.18 2.91
C LEU A 186 0.91 -2.58 3.24
N SER A 187 1.38 -2.81 4.47
CA SER A 187 1.88 -4.12 4.88
C SER A 187 1.74 -4.36 6.38
N VAL A 188 1.64 -5.64 6.75
CA VAL A 188 1.60 -6.09 8.14
C VAL A 188 2.09 -7.53 8.24
N VAL A 189 2.73 -7.87 9.35
CA VAL A 189 3.01 -9.26 9.73
C VAL A 189 2.08 -9.63 10.88
N PHE A 190 1.42 -10.78 10.78
CA PHE A 190 0.60 -11.34 11.85
C PHE A 190 1.07 -12.76 12.16
N THR A 191 1.36 -13.02 13.44
CA THR A 191 2.09 -14.21 13.90
C THR A 191 1.14 -15.15 14.65
N GLN A 192 1.15 -16.43 14.30
CA GLN A 192 0.26 -17.41 14.90
C GLN A 192 0.70 -17.75 16.33
N GLU A 193 -0.26 -17.76 17.25
CA GLU A 193 -0.03 -18.13 18.65
C GLU A 193 0.30 -19.62 18.77
N GLY A 194 1.28 -19.96 19.61
CA GLY A 194 1.68 -21.35 19.86
C GLY A 194 2.38 -22.06 18.70
N ALA A 195 2.57 -21.42 17.55
CA ALA A 195 3.07 -22.05 16.32
C ALA A 195 4.56 -21.79 16.04
N ARG A 196 5.38 -21.65 17.09
CA ARG A 196 6.86 -21.52 16.99
C ARG A 196 7.34 -20.42 16.02
N GLY A 197 6.59 -19.33 15.92
CA GLY A 197 6.93 -18.20 15.04
C GLY A 197 6.45 -18.33 13.60
N TRP A 198 5.58 -19.29 13.29
CA TRP A 198 4.83 -19.28 12.03
C TRP A 198 4.05 -17.97 11.91
N ALA A 199 4.21 -17.28 10.79
CA ALA A 199 3.59 -15.98 10.56
C ALA A 199 3.17 -15.84 9.10
N CYS A 200 2.29 -14.89 8.87
CA CYS A 200 1.93 -14.43 7.55
C CYS A 200 2.27 -12.94 7.42
N GLN A 201 2.78 -12.55 6.27
CA GLN A 201 2.90 -11.16 5.86
C GLN A 201 1.82 -10.85 4.83
N ARG A 202 1.13 -9.72 4.99
CA ARG A 202 0.29 -9.12 3.95
C ARG A 202 1.02 -7.96 3.32
N ALA A 203 0.78 -7.76 2.03
CA ALA A 203 1.02 -6.47 1.39
C ALA A 203 -0.09 -6.14 0.40
N LEU A 204 -0.47 -4.87 0.36
CA LEU A 204 -1.50 -4.35 -0.53
C LEU A 204 -1.07 -3.00 -1.11
N THR A 205 -1.25 -2.83 -2.41
CA THR A 205 -1.00 -1.54 -3.09
C THR A 205 -1.94 -1.37 -4.28
N ALA A 206 -2.09 -0.14 -4.77
CA ALA A 206 -2.83 0.15 -5.99
C ALA A 206 -1.88 0.68 -7.07
N ARG A 207 -2.07 0.22 -8.31
CA ARG A 207 -1.41 0.75 -9.51
C ARG A 207 -2.43 0.79 -10.63
N ASN A 208 -2.54 1.94 -11.30
CA ASN A 208 -3.61 2.18 -12.26
C ASN A 208 -4.97 1.79 -11.62
N ASN A 209 -5.88 1.18 -12.38
CA ASN A 209 -7.18 0.68 -11.92
C ASN A 209 -7.12 -0.68 -11.20
N VAL A 210 -5.94 -1.17 -10.81
CA VAL A 210 -5.77 -2.49 -10.20
C VAL A 210 -5.26 -2.37 -8.77
N VAL A 211 -5.91 -3.09 -7.86
CA VAL A 211 -5.39 -3.35 -6.52
C VAL A 211 -4.64 -4.68 -6.53
N ILE A 212 -3.41 -4.66 -6.04
CA ILE A 212 -2.55 -5.81 -5.87
C ILE A 212 -2.58 -6.19 -4.40
N ASP A 213 -2.86 -7.46 -4.12
CA ASP A 213 -3.08 -7.95 -2.77
C ASP A 213 -2.38 -9.30 -2.58
N THR A 214 -1.44 -9.37 -1.65
CA THR A 214 -0.52 -10.51 -1.49
C THR A 214 -0.44 -10.97 -0.05
N ARG A 215 -0.25 -12.27 0.12
CA ARG A 215 -0.02 -12.90 1.42
C ARG A 215 1.03 -13.99 1.26
N SER A 216 2.04 -13.94 2.11
CA SER A 216 3.08 -14.95 2.20
C SER A 216 3.18 -15.43 3.63
N CYS A 217 3.01 -16.73 3.86
CA CYS A 217 3.10 -17.37 5.15
C CYS A 217 4.24 -18.37 5.17
N GLY A 218 4.97 -18.35 6.28
CA GLY A 218 6.18 -19.11 6.48
C GLY A 218 6.82 -18.75 7.81
N PHE A 219 7.96 -19.37 8.09
CA PHE A 219 8.85 -18.88 9.13
C PHE A 219 9.62 -17.64 8.63
N ASN A 220 10.07 -16.79 9.56
CA ASN A 220 10.95 -15.64 9.29
C ASN A 220 10.41 -14.67 8.21
N ARG A 221 9.13 -14.28 8.30
CA ARG A 221 8.55 -13.28 7.40
C ARG A 221 9.18 -11.91 7.61
N THR A 222 9.66 -11.30 6.53
CA THR A 222 10.34 -10.00 6.55
C THR A 222 9.77 -9.07 5.48
N ASP A 223 9.95 -9.40 4.21
CA ASP A 223 9.55 -8.57 3.06
C ASP A 223 9.01 -9.35 1.85
N GLN A 224 8.75 -10.65 1.99
CA GLN A 224 8.34 -11.51 0.88
C GLN A 224 7.05 -11.03 0.21
N ALA A 225 5.97 -10.82 0.96
CA ALA A 225 4.69 -10.35 0.38
C ALA A 225 4.84 -8.94 -0.22
N VAL A 226 5.62 -8.07 0.42
CA VAL A 226 5.91 -6.72 -0.10
C VAL A 226 6.65 -6.79 -1.43
N THR A 227 7.64 -7.67 -1.53
CA THR A 227 8.41 -7.90 -2.74
C THR A 227 7.53 -8.47 -3.85
N GLU A 228 6.65 -9.43 -3.54
CA GLU A 228 5.66 -9.94 -4.49
C GLU A 228 4.75 -8.83 -5.01
N ALA A 229 4.16 -8.04 -4.12
CA ALA A 229 3.28 -6.93 -4.49
C ALA A 229 3.99 -5.90 -5.37
N ALA A 230 5.25 -5.60 -5.09
CA ALA A 230 6.06 -4.69 -5.92
C ALA A 230 6.29 -5.26 -7.33
N ARG A 231 6.61 -6.56 -7.46
CA ARG A 231 6.79 -7.21 -8.78
C ARG A 231 5.49 -7.23 -9.59
N MET A 232 4.36 -7.42 -8.93
CA MET A 232 3.04 -7.38 -9.58
C MET A 232 2.68 -5.93 -9.98
N ALA A 233 3.00 -4.94 -9.15
CA ALA A 233 2.87 -3.51 -9.46
C ALA A 233 3.67 -3.09 -10.70
N ASP A 234 4.88 -3.63 -10.88
CA ASP A 234 5.69 -3.40 -12.08
C ASP A 234 5.00 -3.97 -13.33
N ARG A 235 4.39 -5.17 -13.24
CA ARG A 235 3.63 -5.76 -14.35
C ARG A 235 2.40 -4.96 -14.74
N VAL A 236 1.73 -4.35 -13.75
CA VAL A 236 0.60 -3.42 -14.00
C VAL A 236 1.08 -2.17 -14.71
N SER A 237 2.22 -1.62 -14.30
CA SER A 237 2.80 -0.41 -14.89
C SER A 237 3.32 -0.62 -16.32
N ALA A 238 3.52 -1.88 -16.72
CA ALA A 238 3.97 -2.29 -18.05
C ALA A 238 2.83 -2.69 -19.00
N GLN A 239 1.55 -2.58 -18.58
CA GLN A 239 0.40 -2.82 -19.44
C GLN A 239 0.22 -1.72 -20.49
#